data_AF-A0A3G2S5K4-F1
#
_entry.id   AF-A0A3G2S5K4-F1
#
_cell.length_a   1.000
_cell.length_b   1.000
_cell.length_c   1.000
_cell.angle_alpha   90.00
_cell.angle_beta   90.00
_cell.angle_gamma   90.00
#
_symmetry.space_group_name_H-M   'P 1'
#
loop_
_entity.id
_entity.type
_entity.pdbx_description
1 polymer ?
#
loop_
_entity_poly.entity_id
_entity_poly.type
_entity_poly.pdbx_seq_one_letter_code
_entity_poly.pdbx_strand_id
1 'polypeptide(L)'
;MLDEETLRSMLPGHFGQQGKNELPTAQEPNEASQEEEKEEKAPVPDTLDVLKEYAGLPLTRSIQLKDHTKSVCALGIDRSGARVASGSTDYDVKLWDFGGMASNLRPFKTFEPAENYPVIQLAFAPQSKNLLCLNAAPQPRVYDYDGNELAVYKKGDVFMRDMRHTTGHISDITCGMWHPLDDTHFMTGGSDSTIRLWDVNHKASQKTVIVLRSKNRGTKTQVSAATYTPDARAIVATGQDGAMYMWATNGNYARPSATVQGAHTASQSATSLAASSDGYTLASRGADDSLKLWDLRQLRSPLAEKQELPNGSDHTDVLFSPDGRQVMTGLASVPGGSMRTSDPLSQWGQLAVFTSDTLHQQLVYPVAQSSVIRLAWHARLDQVFASTRDGSVHVFYDEHASQLGALLSVNKRARTRTNPFADDGSQTDPYADVPIIIPEETDHDDWLDPVYKKPQFPRNPKNARVPERPLEGRGKGGRIGRSALQPLMKDLVESDLRSEDPREALLKYADKAQKDPRWTAAYI
;
A
#
# COMPACT_ATOMS: atom_id res chain seq x y z
N MET A 1 15.67 89.64 28.38
CA MET A 1 15.68 89.10 29.76
C MET A 1 14.28 89.31 30.29
N LEU A 2 13.51 88.25 30.31
CA LEU A 2 12.14 88.20 30.81
C LEU A 2 12.12 87.06 31.82
N ASP A 3 11.60 87.37 33.01
CA ASP A 3 11.88 86.67 34.26
C ASP A 3 11.29 85.25 34.32
N GLU A 4 12.09 84.31 34.83
CA GLU A 4 11.79 82.87 34.98
C GLU A 4 10.53 82.58 35.81
N GLU A 5 10.01 83.55 36.57
CA GLU A 5 8.80 83.38 37.37
C GLU A 5 7.51 83.34 36.52
N THR A 6 7.52 83.96 35.34
CA THR A 6 6.34 83.99 34.45
C THR A 6 6.12 82.69 33.66
N LEU A 7 7.17 81.88 33.49
CA LEU A 7 7.09 80.57 32.82
C LEU A 7 6.60 79.45 33.76
N ARG A 8 6.70 79.62 35.08
CA ARG A 8 6.27 78.61 36.06
C ARG A 8 4.78 78.63 36.37
N SER A 9 4.03 79.66 35.97
CA SER A 9 2.59 79.78 36.24
C SER A 9 1.69 79.13 35.18
N MET A 10 2.23 78.50 34.13
CA MET A 10 1.46 77.91 33.03
C MET A 10 1.44 76.38 32.99
N LEU A 11 1.93 75.68 34.01
CA LEU A 11 1.90 74.21 34.09
C LEU A 11 1.01 73.73 35.26
N PRO A 12 0.02 72.83 35.03
CA PRO A 12 -0.79 72.26 36.10
C PRO A 12 0.02 71.30 36.98
N GLY A 13 0.17 71.65 38.26
CA GLY A 13 1.02 70.96 39.23
C GLY A 13 0.32 69.85 40.04
N HIS A 14 -0.36 68.90 39.40
CA HIS A 14 -0.86 67.70 40.08
C HIS A 14 -0.41 66.43 39.34
N PHE A 15 0.79 65.96 39.70
CA PHE A 15 1.20 64.58 39.48
C PHE A 15 1.96 64.10 40.73
N GLY A 16 1.33 63.21 41.48
CA GLY A 16 1.98 62.46 42.56
C GLY A 16 1.83 63.05 43.96
N GLN A 17 0.97 62.40 44.75
CA GLN A 17 1.13 62.03 46.17
C GLN A 17 -0.08 62.40 47.04
N GLN A 18 -0.78 61.38 47.53
CA GLN A 18 -1.20 61.34 48.94
C GLN A 18 -1.12 59.92 49.48
N GLY A 19 -0.50 59.79 50.66
CA GLY A 19 -0.87 58.78 51.66
C GLY A 19 0.19 57.80 52.15
N LYS A 20 1.28 58.26 52.78
CA LYS A 20 2.04 57.45 53.75
C LYS A 20 1.43 57.69 55.14
N ASN A 21 0.92 56.65 55.79
CA ASN A 21 0.72 56.58 57.23
C ASN A 21 1.45 55.34 57.77
N GLU A 22 2.01 55.51 58.96
CA GLU A 22 3.07 54.73 59.59
C GLU A 22 2.61 53.37 60.15
N LEU A 23 3.55 52.42 60.24
CA LEU A 23 3.37 51.07 60.78
C LEU A 23 3.22 51.05 62.31
N PRO A 24 2.44 50.08 62.86
CA PRO A 24 2.73 49.49 64.15
C PRO A 24 3.37 48.09 64.01
N THR A 25 4.24 47.79 64.97
CA THR A 25 5.15 46.65 65.04
C THR A 25 4.46 45.37 65.55
N ALA A 26 5.03 44.24 65.13
CA ALA A 26 4.77 42.84 65.44
C ALA A 26 4.05 42.47 66.76
N GLN A 27 3.00 41.66 66.62
CA GLN A 27 2.62 40.61 67.57
C GLN A 27 2.25 39.36 66.75
N GLU A 28 2.99 38.27 66.94
CA GLU A 28 2.63 36.94 66.43
C GLU A 28 1.39 36.41 67.15
N PRO A 29 0.51 35.70 66.44
CA PRO A 29 -0.15 34.56 67.06
C PRO A 29 -0.21 33.32 66.17
N ASN A 30 0.38 32.26 66.72
CA ASN A 30 -0.10 30.88 66.81
C ASN A 30 -0.43 30.11 65.52
N GLU A 31 0.43 29.13 65.28
CA GLU A 31 0.11 27.84 64.67
C GLU A 31 -1.13 27.20 65.32
N ALA A 32 -2.21 27.10 64.56
CA ALA A 32 -3.28 26.14 64.81
C ALA A 32 -3.95 25.79 63.47
N SER A 33 -3.51 24.65 62.92
CA SER A 33 -4.24 23.73 62.02
C SER A 33 -5.44 24.31 61.27
N GLN A 34 -5.21 24.75 60.03
CA GLN A 34 -6.25 24.72 59.00
C GLN A 34 -6.19 23.34 58.36
N GLU A 35 -7.20 22.52 58.66
CA GLU A 35 -7.46 21.29 57.93
C GLU A 35 -7.66 21.66 56.46
N GLU A 36 -6.73 21.23 55.60
CA GLU A 36 -6.94 21.20 54.16
C GLU A 36 -8.10 20.24 53.91
N GLU A 37 -9.30 20.79 53.69
CA GLU A 37 -10.36 20.09 52.98
C GLU A 37 -9.81 19.73 51.60
N LYS A 38 -9.26 18.52 51.49
CA LYS A 38 -9.09 17.85 50.22
C LYS A 38 -10.48 17.68 49.63
N GLU A 39 -10.86 18.58 48.74
CA GLU A 39 -11.85 18.27 47.72
C GLU A 39 -11.36 17.00 47.01
N GLU A 40 -11.90 15.85 47.41
CA GLU A 40 -11.93 14.66 46.59
C GLU A 40 -12.65 15.06 45.30
N LYS A 41 -11.88 15.53 44.31
CA LYS A 41 -12.30 15.50 42.92
C LYS A 41 -12.59 14.04 42.63
N ALA A 42 -13.88 13.68 42.64
CA ALA A 42 -14.36 12.46 42.04
C ALA A 42 -13.68 12.32 40.67
N PRO A 43 -13.11 11.15 40.32
CA PRO A 43 -12.46 10.99 39.04
C PRO A 43 -13.51 11.32 37.99
N VAL A 44 -13.28 12.40 37.23
CA VAL A 44 -14.10 12.72 36.07
C VAL A 44 -13.97 11.48 35.18
N PRO A 45 -15.05 10.72 34.92
CA PRO A 45 -14.94 9.57 34.03
C PRO A 45 -14.45 10.11 32.70
N ASP A 46 -13.30 9.61 32.24
CA ASP A 46 -12.75 10.00 30.95
C ASP A 46 -13.86 9.82 29.91
N THR A 47 -14.18 10.87 29.17
CA THR A 47 -15.22 10.85 28.12
C THR A 47 -14.97 9.75 27.07
N LEU A 48 -13.74 9.23 27.03
CA LEU A 48 -13.27 8.11 26.23
C LEU A 48 -13.75 6.74 26.75
N ASP A 49 -13.93 6.55 28.06
CA ASP A 49 -14.46 5.30 28.64
C ASP A 49 -15.98 5.18 28.40
N VAL A 50 -16.69 6.31 28.33
CA VAL A 50 -18.10 6.35 27.90
C VAL A 50 -18.25 5.96 26.41
N LEU A 51 -17.26 6.27 25.56
CA LEU A 51 -17.26 5.85 24.15
C LEU A 51 -16.97 4.34 23.98
N LYS A 52 -16.21 3.72 24.90
CA LYS A 52 -16.01 2.26 24.94
C LYS A 52 -17.32 1.51 25.21
N GLU A 53 -18.13 2.03 26.12
CA GLU A 53 -19.38 1.39 26.56
C GLU A 53 -20.46 1.40 25.46
N TYR A 54 -20.41 2.34 24.50
CA TYR A 54 -21.45 2.51 23.48
C TYR A 54 -21.23 1.73 22.17
N ALA A 55 -20.00 1.36 21.80
CA ALA A 55 -19.76 0.74 20.48
C ALA A 55 -18.74 -0.41 20.44
N GLY A 56 -17.93 -0.63 21.48
CA GLY A 56 -16.91 -1.69 21.48
C GLY A 56 -15.85 -1.57 20.37
N LEU A 57 -15.58 -0.33 19.90
CA LEU A 57 -14.66 -0.06 18.80
C LEU A 57 -13.30 0.42 19.31
N PRO A 58 -12.17 -0.06 18.75
CA PRO A 58 -10.83 0.34 19.16
C PRO A 58 -10.41 1.68 18.51
N LEU A 59 -11.15 2.76 18.77
CA LEU A 59 -10.93 4.10 18.17
C LEU A 59 -10.35 5.13 19.16
N THR A 60 -9.93 4.73 20.36
CA THR A 60 -9.50 5.66 21.41
C THR A 60 -8.16 6.33 21.10
N ARG A 61 -7.21 5.62 20.49
CA ARG A 61 -5.92 6.15 20.05
C ARG A 61 -5.65 5.83 18.59
N SER A 62 -4.75 6.62 18.00
CA SER A 62 -4.33 6.43 16.62
C SER A 62 -2.82 6.60 16.45
N ILE A 63 -2.27 5.84 15.51
CA ILE A 63 -0.91 5.98 14.98
C ILE A 63 -1.01 6.21 13.48
N GLN A 64 -0.09 6.99 12.92
CA GLN A 64 -0.04 7.26 11.49
C GLN A 64 1.25 6.69 10.88
N LEU A 65 1.10 5.77 9.94
CA LEU A 65 2.19 5.27 9.09
C LEU A 65 2.22 6.13 7.83
N LYS A 66 3.14 7.09 7.78
CA LYS A 66 3.27 8.05 6.66
C LYS A 66 4.63 7.88 5.98
N ASP A 67 4.63 7.25 4.81
CA ASP A 67 5.81 7.10 3.96
C ASP A 67 5.46 7.03 2.46
N HIS A 68 4.20 6.73 2.09
CA HIS A 68 3.77 6.82 0.69
C HIS A 68 3.61 8.29 0.27
N THR A 69 3.87 8.54 -1.01
CA THR A 69 3.75 9.89 -1.59
C THR A 69 2.38 10.15 -2.20
N LYS A 70 1.69 9.08 -2.60
CA LYS A 70 0.36 9.12 -3.21
C LYS A 70 -0.61 8.23 -2.44
N SER A 71 -1.85 8.16 -2.91
CA SER A 71 -2.95 7.45 -2.27
C SER A 71 -2.69 5.97 -2.04
N VAL A 72 -2.92 5.49 -0.82
CA VAL A 72 -2.81 4.07 -0.48
C VAL A 72 -4.10 3.36 -0.91
N CYS A 73 -4.02 2.66 -2.05
CA CYS A 73 -5.14 1.94 -2.66
C CYS A 73 -5.26 0.49 -2.19
N ALA A 74 -4.23 -0.09 -1.58
CA ALA A 74 -4.22 -1.47 -1.16
C ALA A 74 -3.70 -1.62 0.27
N LEU A 75 -4.33 -2.50 1.04
CA LEU A 75 -3.97 -2.80 2.41
C LEU A 75 -4.15 -4.30 2.63
N GLY A 76 -3.16 -4.96 3.22
CA GLY A 76 -3.23 -6.35 3.65
C GLY A 76 -2.61 -6.51 5.03
N ILE A 77 -3.22 -7.34 5.88
CA ILE A 77 -2.73 -7.62 7.24
C ILE A 77 -2.51 -9.12 7.38
N ASP A 78 -1.39 -9.51 7.98
CA ASP A 78 -1.16 -10.92 8.35
C ASP A 78 -2.17 -11.36 9.41
N ARG A 79 -2.59 -12.63 9.40
CA ARG A 79 -3.47 -13.23 10.41
C ARG A 79 -2.88 -13.19 11.83
N SER A 80 -1.56 -13.07 11.95
CA SER A 80 -0.90 -12.84 13.24
C SER A 80 -0.94 -11.37 13.70
N GLY A 81 -1.16 -10.44 12.77
CA GLY A 81 -1.11 -9.01 13.02
C GLY A 81 0.31 -8.43 13.20
N ALA A 82 1.36 -9.25 13.02
CA ALA A 82 2.74 -8.78 13.17
C ALA A 82 3.20 -7.88 12.01
N ARG A 83 2.72 -8.18 10.79
CA ARG A 83 3.05 -7.42 9.57
C ARG A 83 1.82 -6.89 8.86
N VAL A 84 1.99 -5.71 8.30
CA VAL A 84 1.00 -5.02 7.45
C VAL A 84 1.69 -4.68 6.13
N ALA A 85 1.00 -4.85 5.02
CA ALA A 85 1.45 -4.45 3.70
C ALA A 85 0.54 -3.31 3.21
N SER A 86 1.14 -2.19 2.81
CA SER A 86 0.44 -1.10 2.14
C SER A 86 0.93 -0.98 0.70
N GLY A 87 -0.01 -0.76 -0.21
CA GLY A 87 0.24 -0.55 -1.63
C GLY A 87 -0.41 0.73 -2.08
N SER A 88 0.28 1.49 -2.92
CA SER A 88 -0.14 2.83 -3.30
C SER A 88 -0.10 3.03 -4.81
N THR A 89 -0.67 4.14 -5.24
CA THR A 89 -0.60 4.61 -6.63
C THR A 89 0.77 5.19 -7.00
N ASP A 90 1.69 5.27 -6.04
CA ASP A 90 3.12 5.52 -6.25
C ASP A 90 3.90 4.29 -6.74
N TYR A 91 3.21 3.17 -7.00
CA TYR A 91 3.74 1.89 -7.46
C TYR A 91 4.50 1.07 -6.40
N ASP A 92 4.72 1.65 -5.22
CA ASP A 92 5.42 0.97 -4.14
C ASP A 92 4.50 0.05 -3.34
N VAL A 93 5.06 -1.07 -2.92
CA VAL A 93 4.58 -1.86 -1.78
C VAL A 93 5.52 -1.64 -0.61
N LYS A 94 4.95 -1.23 0.52
CA LYS A 94 5.67 -1.06 1.78
C LYS A 94 5.21 -2.11 2.78
N LEU A 95 6.18 -2.82 3.35
CA LEU A 95 5.94 -3.79 4.42
C LEU A 95 6.29 -3.15 5.76
N TRP A 96 5.36 -3.22 6.69
CA TRP A 96 5.46 -2.71 8.05
C TRP A 96 5.55 -3.89 8.99
N ASP A 97 6.54 -3.90 9.88
CA ASP A 97 6.71 -4.93 10.91
C ASP A 97 6.66 -4.27 12.28
N PHE A 98 5.59 -4.50 13.04
CA PHE A 98 5.41 -3.84 14.33
C PHE A 98 6.36 -4.34 15.42
N GLY A 99 6.87 -5.57 15.32
CA GLY A 99 7.85 -6.09 16.28
C GLY A 99 9.24 -5.52 16.03
N GLY A 100 9.60 -5.32 14.76
CA GLY A 100 10.87 -4.72 14.34
C GLY A 100 10.91 -3.20 14.49
N MET A 101 9.82 -2.53 14.12
CA MET A 101 9.70 -1.07 14.02
C MET A 101 9.72 -0.38 15.38
N ALA A 102 10.35 0.79 15.42
CA ALA A 102 10.38 1.65 16.59
C ALA A 102 9.33 2.77 16.47
N SER A 103 9.29 3.68 17.45
CA SER A 103 8.39 4.84 17.46
C SER A 103 8.58 5.81 16.28
N ASN A 104 9.62 5.62 15.45
CA ASN A 104 9.84 6.35 14.21
C ASN A 104 8.99 5.86 13.03
N LEU A 105 8.29 4.73 13.20
CA LEU A 105 7.31 4.20 12.25
C LEU A 105 7.81 4.11 10.81
N ARG A 106 9.01 3.53 10.61
CA ARG A 106 9.59 3.33 9.28
C ARG A 106 9.25 1.95 8.71
N PRO A 107 9.02 1.84 7.39
CA PRO A 107 8.76 0.54 6.78
C PRO A 107 9.99 -0.37 6.92
N PHE A 108 9.73 -1.67 7.07
CA PHE A 108 10.75 -2.72 7.08
C PHE A 108 11.39 -2.88 5.71
N LYS A 109 10.57 -2.87 4.66
CA LYS A 109 11.01 -3.03 3.27
C LYS A 109 10.08 -2.27 2.33
N THR A 110 10.67 -1.68 1.30
CA THR A 110 9.96 -1.05 0.18
C THR A 110 10.46 -1.67 -1.10
N PHE A 111 9.54 -2.01 -2.00
CA PHE A 111 9.87 -2.51 -3.33
C PHE A 111 8.73 -2.21 -4.31
N GLU A 112 9.09 -2.12 -5.59
CA GLU A 112 8.14 -1.95 -6.68
C GLU A 112 7.84 -3.32 -7.31
N PRO A 113 6.63 -3.89 -7.13
CA PRO A 113 6.32 -5.19 -7.66
C PRO A 113 6.23 -5.20 -9.19
N ALA A 114 5.57 -4.23 -9.81
CA ALA A 114 5.48 -4.13 -11.26
C ALA A 114 5.74 -2.69 -11.68
N GLU A 115 6.87 -2.47 -12.32
CA GLU A 115 7.31 -1.15 -12.79
C GLU A 115 6.16 -0.47 -13.56
N ASN A 116 5.79 0.74 -13.12
CA ASN A 116 4.76 1.62 -13.69
C ASN A 116 3.28 1.22 -13.48
N TYR A 117 2.96 0.13 -12.78
CA TYR A 117 1.57 -0.27 -12.53
C TYR A 117 1.17 -0.04 -11.07
N PRO A 118 0.10 0.75 -10.79
CA PRO A 118 -0.34 1.01 -9.42
C PRO A 118 -0.78 -0.27 -8.74
N VAL A 119 -0.55 -0.35 -7.42
CA VAL A 119 -0.97 -1.50 -6.61
C VAL A 119 -2.45 -1.33 -6.27
N ILE A 120 -3.26 -2.33 -6.61
CA ILE A 120 -4.72 -2.29 -6.49
C ILE A 120 -5.20 -3.10 -5.30
N GLN A 121 -4.62 -4.28 -5.05
CA GLN A 121 -5.00 -5.12 -3.93
C GLN A 121 -3.84 -5.95 -3.40
N LEU A 122 -3.79 -6.08 -2.08
CA LEU A 122 -2.81 -6.85 -1.34
C LEU A 122 -3.57 -7.81 -0.43
N ALA A 123 -3.16 -9.08 -0.38
CA ALA A 123 -3.76 -10.05 0.51
C ALA A 123 -2.71 -11.04 1.02
N PHE A 124 -2.67 -11.26 2.33
CA PHE A 124 -1.86 -12.31 2.93
C PHE A 124 -2.59 -13.64 2.88
N ALA A 125 -1.84 -14.70 2.59
CA ALA A 125 -2.33 -16.06 2.61
C ALA A 125 -2.59 -16.50 4.07
N PRO A 126 -3.70 -17.21 4.37
CA PRO A 126 -4.11 -17.52 5.74
C PRO A 126 -3.11 -18.33 6.59
N GLN A 127 -2.30 -19.22 6.01
CA GLN A 127 -1.41 -20.14 6.73
C GLN A 127 0.09 -19.90 6.46
N SER A 128 0.47 -19.88 5.18
CA SER A 128 1.80 -19.66 4.62
C SER A 128 2.30 -18.23 4.78
N LYS A 129 1.38 -17.27 4.98
CA LYS A 129 1.68 -15.83 5.05
C LYS A 129 2.33 -15.25 3.79
N ASN A 130 2.26 -15.96 2.67
CA ASN A 130 2.68 -15.40 1.39
C ASN A 130 1.79 -14.20 1.03
N LEU A 131 2.37 -13.19 0.40
CA LEU A 131 1.68 -11.99 0.00
C LEU A 131 1.28 -12.08 -1.47
N LEU A 132 -0.02 -12.04 -1.75
CA LEU A 132 -0.53 -11.82 -3.10
C LEU A 132 -0.52 -10.32 -3.37
N CYS A 133 0.18 -9.93 -4.42
CA CYS A 133 0.25 -8.55 -4.89
C CYS A 133 -0.40 -8.43 -6.26
N LEU A 134 -1.46 -7.63 -6.32
CA LEU A 134 -2.22 -7.34 -7.52
C LEU A 134 -2.02 -5.88 -7.90
N ASN A 135 -1.41 -5.68 -9.05
CA ASN A 135 -1.25 -4.39 -9.68
C ASN A 135 -2.32 -4.24 -10.77
N ALA A 136 -2.48 -3.03 -11.31
CA ALA A 136 -3.28 -2.79 -12.52
C ALA A 136 -2.59 -3.36 -13.78
N ALA A 137 -2.04 -4.56 -13.68
CA ALA A 137 -1.36 -5.32 -14.71
C ALA A 137 -2.09 -6.68 -14.87
N PRO A 138 -2.00 -7.33 -16.03
CA PRO A 138 -2.67 -8.61 -16.28
C PRO A 138 -2.02 -9.80 -15.54
N GLN A 139 -0.88 -9.61 -14.89
CA GLN A 139 -0.13 -10.69 -14.24
C GLN A 139 -0.20 -10.54 -12.72
N PRO A 140 -0.86 -11.46 -12.00
CA PRO A 140 -0.76 -11.50 -10.55
C PRO A 140 0.67 -11.89 -10.15
N ARG A 141 1.11 -11.42 -8.99
CA ARG A 141 2.42 -11.78 -8.41
C ARG A 141 2.26 -12.24 -6.98
N VAL A 142 3.03 -13.24 -6.58
CA VAL A 142 3.09 -13.74 -5.21
C VAL A 142 4.48 -13.52 -4.67
N TYR A 143 4.53 -12.94 -3.47
CA TYR A 143 5.73 -12.63 -2.72
C TYR A 143 5.78 -13.47 -1.45
N ASP A 144 6.99 -13.69 -0.98
CA ASP A 144 7.26 -14.26 0.34
C ASP A 144 6.88 -13.25 1.43
N TYR A 145 6.79 -13.72 2.67
CA TYR A 145 6.52 -12.89 3.84
C TYR A 145 7.53 -11.74 3.99
N ASP A 146 8.79 -11.95 3.56
CA ASP A 146 9.88 -10.96 3.55
C ASP A 146 9.91 -10.07 2.29
N GLY A 147 8.92 -10.18 1.41
CA GLY A 147 8.80 -9.36 0.20
C GLY A 147 9.77 -9.76 -0.92
N ASN A 148 10.16 -11.03 -1.00
CA ASN A 148 10.91 -11.57 -2.13
C ASN A 148 9.93 -12.16 -3.16
N GLU A 149 10.16 -11.95 -4.45
CA GLU A 149 9.25 -12.46 -5.47
C GLU A 149 9.34 -14.00 -5.56
N LEU A 150 8.22 -14.71 -5.39
CA LEU A 150 8.14 -16.17 -5.48
C LEU A 150 7.61 -16.63 -6.85
N ALA A 151 6.62 -15.90 -7.38
CA ALA A 151 5.95 -16.29 -8.61
C ALA A 151 5.33 -15.10 -9.33
N VAL A 152 5.49 -15.12 -10.66
CA VAL A 152 4.73 -14.29 -11.60
C VAL A 152 3.91 -15.24 -12.46
N TYR A 153 2.61 -14.98 -12.56
CA TYR A 153 1.72 -15.82 -13.38
C TYR A 153 1.69 -15.33 -14.81
N LYS A 154 1.45 -16.27 -15.73
CA LYS A 154 1.51 -15.99 -17.18
C LYS A 154 0.44 -15.01 -17.62
N LYS A 155 0.79 -14.05 -18.48
CA LYS A 155 -0.14 -13.17 -19.19
C LYS A 155 -0.95 -13.96 -20.24
N GLY A 156 -2.21 -13.58 -20.46
CA GLY A 156 -3.03 -14.13 -21.54
C GLY A 156 -2.70 -13.57 -22.92
N ASP A 157 -3.01 -14.33 -23.96
CA ASP A 157 -2.94 -13.86 -25.34
C ASP A 157 -4.09 -12.88 -25.63
N VAL A 158 -3.74 -11.64 -25.98
CA VAL A 158 -4.67 -10.52 -26.23
C VAL A 158 -5.52 -10.72 -27.48
N PHE A 159 -5.10 -11.58 -28.41
CA PHE A 159 -5.78 -11.77 -29.69
C PHE A 159 -6.87 -12.84 -29.64
N MET A 160 -6.93 -13.61 -28.55
CA MET A 160 -7.94 -14.65 -28.37
C MET A 160 -9.29 -14.05 -27.97
N ARG A 161 -10.34 -14.35 -28.74
CA ARG A 161 -11.71 -13.86 -28.46
C ARG A 161 -12.38 -14.60 -27.30
N ASP A 162 -12.16 -15.91 -27.22
CA ASP A 162 -12.66 -16.72 -26.11
C ASP A 162 -11.66 -16.71 -24.97
N MET A 163 -12.12 -16.18 -23.84
CA MET A 163 -11.30 -16.02 -22.64
C MET A 163 -10.96 -17.37 -22.00
N ARG A 164 -11.77 -18.42 -22.23
CA ARG A 164 -11.54 -19.75 -21.66
C ARG A 164 -10.25 -20.41 -22.17
N HIS A 165 -9.82 -20.05 -23.38
CA HIS A 165 -8.63 -20.59 -24.03
C HIS A 165 -7.36 -19.77 -23.79
N THR A 166 -7.44 -18.71 -22.99
CA THR A 166 -6.29 -17.86 -22.65
C THR A 166 -5.59 -18.39 -21.41
N THR A 167 -4.27 -18.26 -21.30
CA THR A 167 -3.50 -18.76 -20.14
C THR A 167 -3.46 -17.84 -18.93
N GLY A 168 -3.93 -16.60 -19.07
CA GLY A 168 -4.01 -15.62 -17.99
C GLY A 168 -4.80 -14.39 -18.40
N HIS A 169 -4.88 -13.38 -17.54
CA HIS A 169 -5.65 -12.18 -17.87
C HIS A 169 -5.05 -11.46 -19.09
N ILE A 170 -5.96 -10.88 -19.87
CA ILE A 170 -5.59 -10.13 -21.08
C ILE A 170 -5.44 -8.64 -20.77
N SER A 171 -6.22 -8.14 -19.82
CA SER A 171 -6.20 -6.75 -19.34
C SER A 171 -6.03 -6.71 -17.82
N ASP A 172 -6.13 -5.49 -17.29
CA ASP A 172 -5.77 -5.18 -15.91
C ASP A 172 -6.65 -5.90 -14.89
N ILE A 173 -6.03 -6.28 -13.77
CA ILE A 173 -6.69 -6.90 -12.63
C ILE A 173 -7.30 -5.80 -11.77
N THR A 174 -8.57 -5.97 -11.39
CA THR A 174 -9.34 -5.00 -10.60
C THR A 174 -9.46 -5.43 -9.14
N CYS A 175 -9.52 -6.73 -8.89
CA CYS A 175 -9.69 -7.29 -7.55
C CYS A 175 -9.06 -8.69 -7.45
N GLY A 176 -8.84 -9.16 -6.23
CA GLY A 176 -8.50 -10.55 -6.00
C GLY A 176 -8.16 -10.86 -4.55
N MET A 177 -8.20 -12.14 -4.23
CA MET A 177 -8.04 -12.63 -2.86
C MET A 177 -7.58 -14.08 -2.83
N TRP A 178 -6.94 -14.46 -1.71
CA TRP A 178 -6.69 -15.86 -1.41
C TRP A 178 -7.99 -16.62 -1.17
N HIS A 179 -7.96 -17.92 -1.42
CA HIS A 179 -9.00 -18.80 -0.92
C HIS A 179 -8.95 -18.81 0.62
N PRO A 180 -10.09 -18.65 1.34
CA PRO A 180 -10.06 -18.35 2.77
C PRO A 180 -9.61 -19.53 3.65
N LEU A 181 -9.71 -20.75 3.13
CA LEU A 181 -9.36 -21.99 3.86
C LEU A 181 -8.08 -22.67 3.37
N ASP A 182 -7.58 -22.30 2.19
CA ASP A 182 -6.48 -22.99 1.50
C ASP A 182 -5.55 -21.98 0.85
N ASP A 183 -4.26 -22.17 1.04
CA ASP A 183 -3.20 -21.28 0.57
C ASP A 183 -2.69 -21.65 -0.81
N THR A 184 -3.11 -22.80 -1.35
CA THR A 184 -2.69 -23.22 -2.70
C THR A 184 -3.49 -22.55 -3.81
N HIS A 185 -4.61 -21.89 -3.48
CA HIS A 185 -5.50 -21.28 -4.46
C HIS A 185 -5.78 -19.80 -4.17
N PHE A 186 -5.87 -18.99 -5.21
CA PHE A 186 -6.35 -17.62 -5.12
C PHE A 186 -7.18 -17.25 -6.35
N MET A 187 -7.95 -16.18 -6.21
CA MET A 187 -8.84 -15.65 -7.23
C MET A 187 -8.41 -14.26 -7.66
N THR A 188 -8.54 -13.97 -8.95
CA THR A 188 -8.39 -12.61 -9.50
C THR A 188 -9.56 -12.28 -10.41
N GLY A 189 -10.07 -11.06 -10.33
CA GLY A 189 -11.05 -10.48 -11.24
C GLY A 189 -10.40 -9.39 -12.08
N GLY A 190 -10.77 -9.30 -13.35
CA GLY A 190 -10.17 -8.33 -14.26
C GLY A 190 -11.16 -7.60 -15.15
N SER A 191 -10.64 -6.54 -15.77
CA SER A 191 -11.32 -5.75 -16.81
C SER A 191 -11.58 -6.56 -18.08
N ASP A 192 -11.02 -7.76 -18.21
CA ASP A 192 -11.30 -8.72 -19.30
C ASP A 192 -12.63 -9.46 -19.09
N SER A 193 -13.41 -9.06 -18.08
CA SER A 193 -14.71 -9.64 -17.73
C SER A 193 -14.58 -11.10 -17.27
N THR A 194 -13.42 -11.47 -16.72
CA THR A 194 -13.17 -12.82 -16.21
C THR A 194 -12.79 -12.79 -14.75
N ILE A 195 -13.21 -13.82 -14.05
CA ILE A 195 -12.69 -14.20 -12.76
C ILE A 195 -11.90 -15.48 -12.97
N ARG A 196 -10.63 -15.49 -12.57
CA ARG A 196 -9.73 -16.62 -12.74
C ARG A 196 -9.35 -17.18 -11.38
N LEU A 197 -9.41 -18.49 -11.26
CA LEU A 197 -8.88 -19.21 -10.10
C LEU A 197 -7.53 -19.78 -10.49
N TRP A 198 -6.54 -19.47 -9.68
CA TRP A 198 -5.16 -19.85 -9.87
C TRP A 198 -4.76 -20.89 -8.83
N ASP A 199 -3.83 -21.75 -9.21
CA ASP A 199 -3.13 -22.65 -8.31
C ASP A 199 -1.68 -22.20 -8.22
N VAL A 200 -1.18 -22.01 -7.00
CA VAL A 200 0.18 -21.52 -6.73
C VAL A 200 1.25 -22.45 -7.29
N ASN A 201 0.95 -23.75 -7.36
CA ASN A 201 1.86 -24.74 -7.91
C ASN A 201 1.92 -24.70 -9.45
N HIS A 202 0.88 -24.16 -10.10
CA HIS A 202 0.73 -24.14 -11.56
C HIS A 202 0.76 -22.70 -12.12
N LYS A 203 1.98 -22.14 -12.24
CA LYS A 203 2.20 -20.74 -12.64
C LYS A 203 1.88 -20.43 -14.11
N ALA A 204 1.86 -21.45 -14.97
CA ALA A 204 1.77 -21.30 -16.43
C ALA A 204 0.35 -21.03 -16.94
N SER A 205 -0.69 -21.37 -16.16
CA SER A 205 -2.08 -21.25 -16.57
C SER A 205 -3.01 -21.18 -15.36
N GLN A 206 -4.14 -20.49 -15.48
CA GLN A 206 -5.19 -20.58 -14.47
C GLN A 206 -5.84 -21.98 -14.45
N LYS A 207 -6.36 -22.36 -13.27
CA LYS A 207 -7.07 -23.63 -13.05
C LYS A 207 -8.49 -23.59 -13.64
N THR A 208 -9.22 -22.51 -13.38
CA THR A 208 -10.59 -22.33 -13.89
C THR A 208 -10.84 -20.88 -14.28
N VAL A 209 -11.69 -20.69 -15.30
CA VAL A 209 -12.11 -19.37 -15.80
C VAL A 209 -13.62 -19.24 -15.68
N ILE A 210 -14.06 -18.19 -15.00
CA ILE A 210 -15.45 -17.77 -14.93
C ILE A 210 -15.59 -16.53 -15.81
N VAL A 211 -16.48 -16.58 -16.80
CA VAL A 211 -16.71 -15.45 -17.72
C VAL A 211 -17.98 -14.72 -17.30
N LEU A 212 -17.83 -13.45 -16.95
CA LEU A 212 -18.92 -12.59 -16.53
C LEU A 212 -19.69 -12.07 -17.76
N ARG A 213 -20.98 -12.40 -17.82
CA ARG A 213 -21.87 -12.00 -18.92
C ARG A 213 -23.07 -11.25 -18.38
N SER A 214 -23.28 -10.05 -18.89
CA SER A 214 -24.45 -9.23 -18.58
C SER A 214 -25.70 -9.83 -19.18
N LYS A 215 -26.79 -9.86 -18.40
CA LYS A 215 -28.08 -10.38 -18.84
C LYS A 215 -28.77 -9.45 -19.84
N ASN A 216 -28.58 -8.14 -19.69
CA ASN A 216 -29.31 -7.13 -20.48
C ASN A 216 -28.89 -7.06 -21.95
N ARG A 217 -27.67 -7.49 -22.28
CA ARG A 217 -27.16 -7.46 -23.67
C ARG A 217 -26.53 -8.78 -24.13
N GLY A 218 -26.38 -9.77 -23.24
CA GLY A 218 -25.56 -10.96 -23.49
C GLY A 218 -24.07 -10.65 -23.65
N THR A 219 -23.66 -9.38 -23.47
CA THR A 219 -22.28 -8.91 -23.62
C THR A 219 -21.48 -9.16 -22.35
N LYS A 220 -20.15 -9.19 -22.49
CA LYS A 220 -19.22 -9.25 -21.36
C LYS A 220 -19.28 -7.94 -20.55
N THR A 221 -19.09 -8.04 -19.23
CA THR A 221 -19.07 -6.90 -18.29
C THR A 221 -17.84 -6.99 -17.40
N GLN A 222 -17.13 -5.88 -17.21
CA GLN A 222 -15.89 -5.84 -16.44
C GLN A 222 -16.17 -6.18 -14.98
N VAL A 223 -15.29 -6.97 -14.35
CA VAL A 223 -15.41 -7.31 -12.93
C VAL A 223 -14.96 -6.10 -12.11
N SER A 224 -15.82 -5.59 -11.22
CA SER A 224 -15.47 -4.46 -10.36
C SER A 224 -14.90 -4.93 -9.01
N ALA A 225 -15.58 -5.89 -8.38
CA ALA A 225 -15.17 -6.49 -7.12
C ALA A 225 -15.59 -7.97 -7.10
N ALA A 226 -14.84 -8.79 -6.38
CA ALA A 226 -15.14 -10.20 -6.19
C ALA A 226 -14.67 -10.66 -4.81
N THR A 227 -15.44 -11.53 -4.18
CA THR A 227 -15.13 -12.08 -2.86
C THR A 227 -15.56 -13.54 -2.72
N TYR A 228 -14.88 -14.28 -1.85
CA TYR A 228 -15.32 -15.58 -1.35
C TYR A 228 -16.17 -15.37 -0.11
N THR A 229 -17.14 -16.25 0.06
CA THR A 229 -17.74 -16.52 1.38
C THR A 229 -16.68 -17.10 2.33
N PRO A 230 -16.73 -16.84 3.65
CA PRO A 230 -15.71 -17.33 4.58
C PRO A 230 -15.61 -18.85 4.65
N ASP A 231 -16.71 -19.56 4.33
CA ASP A 231 -16.77 -21.02 4.22
C ASP A 231 -16.28 -21.56 2.85
N ALA A 232 -15.88 -20.65 1.95
CA ALA A 232 -15.48 -20.91 0.57
C ALA A 232 -16.52 -21.66 -0.28
N ARG A 233 -17.81 -21.63 0.07
CA ARG A 233 -18.85 -22.36 -0.69
C ARG A 233 -19.39 -21.59 -1.88
N ALA A 234 -19.24 -20.27 -1.86
CA ALA A 234 -19.67 -19.39 -2.94
C ALA A 234 -18.64 -18.31 -3.25
N ILE A 235 -18.57 -17.96 -4.54
CA ILE A 235 -17.90 -16.77 -5.06
C ILE A 235 -18.99 -15.77 -5.41
N VAL A 236 -18.85 -14.53 -4.94
CA VAL A 236 -19.72 -13.42 -5.31
C VAL A 236 -18.91 -12.38 -6.04
N ALA A 237 -19.44 -11.84 -7.13
CA ALA A 237 -18.79 -10.77 -7.87
C ALA A 237 -19.80 -9.77 -8.41
N THR A 238 -19.34 -8.55 -8.60
CA THR A 238 -20.10 -7.47 -9.21
C THR A 238 -19.47 -7.06 -10.53
N GLY A 239 -20.33 -6.77 -11.50
CA GLY A 239 -19.93 -6.24 -12.79
C GLY A 239 -20.16 -4.74 -12.89
N GLN A 240 -19.47 -4.09 -13.83
CA GLN A 240 -19.67 -2.68 -14.18
C GLN A 240 -21.10 -2.36 -14.66
N ASP A 241 -21.86 -3.38 -15.07
CA ASP A 241 -23.29 -3.30 -15.39
C ASP A 241 -24.19 -3.10 -14.15
N GLY A 242 -23.61 -3.03 -12.94
CA GLY A 242 -24.34 -2.83 -11.69
C GLY A 242 -25.04 -4.09 -11.19
N ALA A 243 -24.82 -5.23 -11.85
CA ALA A 243 -25.36 -6.52 -11.45
C ALA A 243 -24.41 -7.26 -10.52
N MET A 244 -24.98 -8.09 -9.64
CA MET A 244 -24.27 -8.98 -8.76
C MET A 244 -24.52 -10.43 -9.17
N TYR A 245 -23.47 -11.23 -9.14
CA TYR A 245 -23.43 -12.61 -9.61
C TYR A 245 -22.86 -13.50 -8.52
N MET A 246 -23.47 -14.67 -8.32
CA MET A 246 -22.99 -15.67 -7.38
C MET A 246 -22.77 -17.01 -8.09
N TRP A 247 -21.70 -17.72 -7.74
CA TRP A 247 -21.44 -19.10 -8.17
C TRP A 247 -21.16 -19.96 -6.95
N ALA A 248 -21.71 -21.17 -6.93
CA ALA A 248 -21.29 -22.20 -5.99
C ALA A 248 -19.92 -22.75 -6.39
N THR A 249 -19.00 -22.92 -5.44
CA THR A 249 -17.64 -23.40 -5.71
C THR A 249 -17.58 -24.89 -6.04
N ASN A 250 -18.55 -25.67 -5.56
CA ASN A 250 -18.73 -27.08 -5.92
C ASN A 250 -19.53 -27.30 -7.23
N GLY A 251 -20.02 -26.22 -7.84
CA GLY A 251 -20.90 -26.26 -9.00
C GLY A 251 -20.16 -26.06 -10.32
N ASN A 252 -20.94 -25.94 -11.39
CA ASN A 252 -20.42 -25.55 -12.70
C ASN A 252 -20.34 -24.01 -12.81
N TYR A 253 -19.15 -23.47 -13.06
CA TYR A 253 -18.93 -22.03 -13.27
C TYR A 253 -19.46 -21.48 -14.60
N ALA A 254 -20.03 -22.31 -15.47
CA ALA A 254 -20.56 -21.87 -16.77
C ALA A 254 -21.70 -20.86 -16.64
N ARG A 255 -22.50 -20.94 -15.57
CA ARG A 255 -23.58 -20.00 -15.25
C ARG A 255 -23.60 -19.68 -13.76
N PRO A 256 -23.96 -18.46 -13.38
CA PRO A 256 -24.17 -18.11 -11.98
C PRO A 256 -25.33 -18.92 -11.39
N SER A 257 -25.22 -19.30 -10.11
CA SER A 257 -26.29 -19.93 -9.33
C SER A 257 -27.38 -18.92 -8.96
N ALA A 258 -27.00 -17.65 -8.74
CA ALA A 258 -27.94 -16.55 -8.55
C ALA A 258 -27.41 -15.25 -9.18
N THR A 259 -28.32 -14.37 -9.59
CA THR A 259 -27.99 -13.06 -10.14
C THR A 259 -29.00 -12.03 -9.68
N VAL A 260 -28.51 -10.87 -9.23
CA VAL A 260 -29.35 -9.68 -8.96
C VAL A 260 -29.02 -8.63 -10.01
N GLN A 261 -30.02 -8.23 -10.77
CA GLN A 261 -29.91 -7.13 -11.72
C GLN A 261 -30.23 -5.82 -11.00
N GLY A 262 -29.47 -4.75 -11.28
CA GLY A 262 -29.66 -3.46 -10.61
C GLY A 262 -29.35 -3.50 -9.12
N ALA A 263 -28.35 -4.29 -8.71
CA ALA A 263 -27.86 -4.27 -7.34
C ALA A 263 -27.32 -2.86 -6.99
N HIS A 264 -26.58 -2.29 -7.93
CA HIS A 264 -26.15 -0.89 -7.95
C HIS A 264 -26.49 -0.24 -9.28
N THR A 265 -26.38 1.08 -9.35
CA THR A 265 -26.61 1.84 -10.58
C THR A 265 -25.61 1.42 -11.66
N ALA A 266 -26.09 1.26 -12.92
CA ALA A 266 -25.23 0.88 -14.03
C ALA A 266 -24.09 1.90 -14.21
N SER A 267 -22.87 1.43 -14.49
CA SER A 267 -21.63 2.24 -14.51
C SER A 267 -21.13 2.73 -13.14
N GLN A 268 -21.90 2.59 -12.06
CA GLN A 268 -21.52 2.90 -10.69
C GLN A 268 -21.60 1.61 -9.83
N SER A 269 -20.91 0.58 -10.32
CA SER A 269 -20.90 -0.75 -9.69
C SER A 269 -20.31 -0.75 -8.28
N ALA A 270 -20.43 -1.87 -7.59
CA ALA A 270 -19.81 -2.02 -6.28
C ALA A 270 -18.28 -1.93 -6.36
N THR A 271 -17.68 -1.10 -5.51
CA THR A 271 -16.24 -0.92 -5.34
C THR A 271 -15.64 -1.98 -4.41
N SER A 272 -16.43 -2.48 -3.46
CA SER A 272 -16.02 -3.56 -2.55
C SER A 272 -17.20 -4.45 -2.14
N LEU A 273 -16.87 -5.69 -1.81
CA LEU A 273 -17.77 -6.73 -1.32
C LEU A 273 -17.15 -7.38 -0.09
N ALA A 274 -17.87 -7.38 1.02
CA ALA A 274 -17.50 -8.12 2.21
C ALA A 274 -18.56 -9.15 2.56
N ALA A 275 -18.13 -10.36 2.89
CA ALA A 275 -19.00 -11.38 3.45
C ALA A 275 -18.85 -11.39 4.98
N SER A 276 -19.97 -11.48 5.68
CA SER A 276 -20.00 -11.63 7.14
C SER A 276 -19.45 -13.00 7.54
N SER A 277 -18.93 -13.10 8.78
CA SER A 277 -18.41 -14.33 9.36
C SER A 277 -19.47 -15.45 9.45
N ASP A 278 -20.76 -15.11 9.38
CA ASP A 278 -21.87 -16.04 9.30
C ASP A 278 -21.94 -16.84 7.97
N GLY A 279 -21.29 -16.34 6.91
CA GLY A 279 -21.32 -16.89 5.56
C GLY A 279 -22.62 -16.68 4.77
N TYR A 280 -23.61 -15.99 5.34
CA TYR A 280 -24.92 -15.78 4.73
C TYR A 280 -25.18 -14.32 4.38
N THR A 281 -24.58 -13.38 5.11
CA THR A 281 -24.79 -11.95 4.90
C THR A 281 -23.65 -11.37 4.07
N LEU A 282 -23.98 -10.54 3.09
CA LEU A 282 -23.01 -9.83 2.25
C LEU A 282 -23.28 -8.33 2.27
N ALA A 283 -22.24 -7.52 2.43
CA ALA A 283 -22.28 -6.08 2.27
C ALA A 283 -21.66 -5.69 0.93
N SER A 284 -22.32 -4.80 0.19
CA SER A 284 -21.79 -4.20 -1.04
C SER A 284 -21.73 -2.69 -0.91
N ARG A 285 -20.56 -2.12 -1.19
CA ARG A 285 -20.36 -0.67 -1.27
C ARG A 285 -20.32 -0.23 -2.71
N GLY A 286 -21.19 0.70 -3.08
CA GLY A 286 -21.34 1.23 -4.43
C GLY A 286 -20.54 2.49 -4.71
N ALA A 287 -20.18 2.69 -5.98
CA ALA A 287 -19.79 4.00 -6.51
C ALA A 287 -21.00 4.95 -6.67
N ASP A 288 -22.23 4.46 -6.42
CA ASP A 288 -23.47 5.23 -6.39
C ASP A 288 -23.79 5.80 -4.99
N ASP A 289 -22.78 5.93 -4.14
CA ASP A 289 -22.88 6.41 -2.75
C ASP A 289 -23.81 5.58 -1.85
N SER A 290 -24.09 4.32 -2.22
CA SER A 290 -24.95 3.41 -1.45
C SER A 290 -24.15 2.28 -0.78
N LEU A 291 -24.61 1.88 0.40
CA LEU A 291 -24.21 0.67 1.12
C LEU A 291 -25.43 -0.23 1.23
N LYS A 292 -25.33 -1.47 0.74
CA LYS A 292 -26.45 -2.43 0.73
C LYS A 292 -26.05 -3.73 1.39
N LEU A 293 -27.01 -4.34 2.08
CA LEU A 293 -26.88 -5.67 2.67
C LEU A 293 -27.72 -6.70 1.94
N TRP A 294 -27.22 -7.92 1.84
CA TRP A 294 -27.83 -8.98 1.06
C TRP A 294 -27.81 -10.31 1.84
N ASP A 295 -28.89 -11.09 1.73
CA ASP A 295 -28.88 -12.50 2.13
C ASP A 295 -28.48 -13.37 0.93
N LEU A 296 -27.36 -14.08 1.04
CA LEU A 296 -26.85 -14.97 0.00
C LEU A 296 -27.73 -16.19 -0.24
N ARG A 297 -28.54 -16.60 0.75
CA ARG A 297 -29.50 -17.70 0.61
C ARG A 297 -30.70 -17.28 -0.24
N GLN A 298 -31.03 -15.99 -0.21
CA GLN A 298 -32.16 -15.40 -0.93
C GLN A 298 -31.74 -14.11 -1.66
N LEU A 299 -30.86 -14.27 -2.65
CA LEU A 299 -30.30 -13.17 -3.42
C LEU A 299 -31.32 -12.58 -4.42
N ARG A 300 -32.29 -11.78 -3.93
CA ARG A 300 -33.31 -11.11 -4.76
C ARG A 300 -33.33 -9.59 -4.58
N SER A 301 -33.38 -9.13 -3.34
CA SER A 301 -33.45 -7.72 -2.97
C SER A 301 -32.53 -7.45 -1.78
N PRO A 302 -32.06 -6.20 -1.60
CA PRO A 302 -31.28 -5.87 -0.42
C PRO A 302 -32.15 -6.00 0.84
N LEU A 303 -31.55 -6.48 1.93
CA LEU A 303 -32.15 -6.53 3.26
C LEU A 303 -32.30 -5.12 3.86
N ALA A 304 -31.24 -4.33 3.68
CA ALA A 304 -31.16 -2.94 4.12
C ALA A 304 -30.33 -2.15 3.11
N GLU A 305 -30.64 -0.86 2.98
CA GLU A 305 -29.92 0.06 2.11
C GLU A 305 -29.73 1.39 2.84
N LYS A 306 -28.50 1.91 2.82
CA LYS A 306 -28.15 3.25 3.26
C LYS A 306 -27.58 4.03 2.09
N GLN A 307 -28.19 5.16 1.80
CA GLN A 307 -27.76 6.09 0.75
C GLN A 307 -27.01 7.28 1.35
N GLU A 308 -26.53 8.18 0.48
CA GLU A 308 -25.85 9.42 0.85
C GLU A 308 -24.53 9.19 1.59
N LEU A 309 -23.77 8.18 1.17
CA LEU A 309 -22.43 7.90 1.70
C LEU A 309 -21.40 8.32 0.64
N PRO A 310 -20.78 9.51 0.75
CA PRO A 310 -19.89 10.03 -0.27
C PRO A 310 -18.76 9.05 -0.60
N ASN A 311 -18.68 8.63 -1.86
CA ASN A 311 -17.62 7.81 -2.38
C ASN A 311 -16.64 8.68 -3.20
N GLY A 312 -15.35 8.57 -2.88
CA GLY A 312 -14.29 9.36 -3.52
C GLY A 312 -13.38 8.53 -4.40
N SER A 313 -13.45 7.19 -4.32
CA SER A 313 -12.52 6.29 -5.00
C SER A 313 -13.23 5.02 -5.44
N ASP A 314 -12.82 4.49 -6.59
CA ASP A 314 -13.29 3.20 -7.11
C ASP A 314 -12.84 2.00 -6.26
N HIS A 315 -12.07 2.26 -5.19
CA HIS A 315 -11.50 1.26 -4.29
C HIS A 315 -11.99 1.41 -2.85
N THR A 316 -13.04 2.20 -2.61
CA THR A 316 -13.60 2.39 -1.27
C THR A 316 -14.13 1.08 -0.71
N ASP A 317 -13.68 0.76 0.50
CA ASP A 317 -13.90 -0.54 1.12
C ASP A 317 -15.13 -0.60 2.03
N VAL A 318 -15.56 -1.83 2.27
CA VAL A 318 -16.52 -2.19 3.30
C VAL A 318 -16.03 -3.43 4.02
N LEU A 319 -16.24 -3.50 5.33
CA LEU A 319 -15.89 -4.65 6.14
C LEU A 319 -16.95 -4.93 7.19
N PHE A 320 -17.05 -6.20 7.57
CA PHE A 320 -17.76 -6.59 8.77
C PHE A 320 -16.80 -6.54 9.96
N SER A 321 -17.36 -6.24 11.13
CA SER A 321 -16.68 -6.52 12.38
C SER A 321 -16.39 -8.02 12.52
N PRO A 322 -15.34 -8.40 13.27
CA PRO A 322 -15.02 -9.80 13.52
C PRO A 322 -16.17 -10.64 14.08
N ASP A 323 -17.06 -10.02 14.86
CA ASP A 323 -18.26 -10.63 15.43
C ASP A 323 -19.48 -10.62 14.48
N GLY A 324 -19.37 -9.96 13.32
CA GLY A 324 -20.41 -9.85 12.30
C GLY A 324 -21.55 -8.87 12.61
N ARG A 325 -21.53 -8.18 13.76
CA ARG A 325 -22.63 -7.32 14.23
C ARG A 325 -22.61 -5.89 13.66
N GLN A 326 -21.45 -5.46 13.18
CA GLN A 326 -21.25 -4.11 12.67
C GLN A 326 -20.68 -4.17 11.25
N VAL A 327 -20.98 -3.13 10.49
CA VAL A 327 -20.46 -2.89 9.14
C VAL A 327 -19.75 -1.56 9.16
N MET A 328 -18.50 -1.53 8.71
CA MET A 328 -17.70 -0.32 8.66
C MET A 328 -17.32 -0.02 7.21
N THR A 329 -17.35 1.27 6.87
CA THR A 329 -17.04 1.73 5.51
C THR A 329 -16.38 3.10 5.55
N GLY A 330 -15.53 3.36 4.55
CA GLY A 330 -14.87 4.64 4.37
C GLY A 330 -15.82 5.65 3.72
N LEU A 331 -15.73 6.90 4.15
CA LEU A 331 -16.35 8.04 3.51
C LEU A 331 -15.27 8.96 2.95
N ALA A 332 -15.55 9.51 1.78
CA ALA A 332 -14.69 10.49 1.17
C ALA A 332 -14.87 11.86 1.79
N SER A 333 -13.75 12.58 1.90
CA SER A 333 -13.76 14.02 2.13
C SER A 333 -14.40 14.70 0.93
N VAL A 334 -15.42 15.50 1.15
CA VAL A 334 -16.04 16.34 0.13
C VAL A 334 -15.46 17.75 0.28
N PRO A 335 -14.63 18.23 -0.67
CA PRO A 335 -14.13 19.60 -0.62
C PRO A 335 -15.30 20.59 -0.66
N GLY A 336 -15.18 21.70 0.06
CA GLY A 336 -16.21 22.75 0.10
C GLY A 336 -16.58 23.20 -1.32
N GLY A 337 -17.83 22.95 -1.73
CA GLY A 337 -18.31 23.20 -3.09
C GLY A 337 -19.29 22.15 -3.64
N SER A 338 -19.40 20.98 -3.01
CA SER A 338 -20.50 20.05 -3.31
C SER A 338 -21.81 20.55 -2.69
N MET A 339 -22.87 20.64 -3.51
CA MET A 339 -24.21 21.08 -3.09
C MET A 339 -24.88 20.17 -2.04
N ARG A 340 -24.27 19.05 -1.66
CA ARG A 340 -24.93 17.95 -0.93
C ARG A 340 -24.83 17.97 0.59
N THR A 341 -23.92 18.71 1.22
CA THR A 341 -23.79 18.71 2.70
C THR A 341 -23.29 20.05 3.25
N SER A 342 -24.02 20.63 4.21
CA SER A 342 -23.67 21.86 4.94
C SER A 342 -22.63 21.67 6.06
N ASP A 343 -22.19 20.43 6.31
CA ASP A 343 -21.49 20.07 7.54
C ASP A 343 -19.97 20.27 7.43
N PRO A 344 -19.32 20.99 8.38
CA PRO A 344 -17.87 21.18 8.39
C PRO A 344 -17.07 19.88 8.44
N LEU A 345 -17.63 18.83 9.07
CA LEU A 345 -17.01 17.50 9.15
C LEU A 345 -16.92 16.80 7.78
N SER A 346 -17.71 17.22 6.79
CA SER A 346 -17.69 16.67 5.44
C SER A 346 -16.36 16.94 4.71
N GLN A 347 -15.59 17.92 5.17
CA GLN A 347 -14.23 18.20 4.65
C GLN A 347 -13.22 17.11 5.02
N TRP A 348 -13.55 16.26 5.99
CA TRP A 348 -12.70 15.17 6.46
C TRP A 348 -13.17 13.86 5.83
N GLY A 349 -12.23 12.96 5.53
CA GLY A 349 -12.56 11.56 5.31
C GLY A 349 -12.94 10.93 6.63
N GLN A 350 -14.06 10.21 6.62
CA GLN A 350 -14.67 9.67 7.82
C GLN A 350 -14.74 8.15 7.76
N LEU A 351 -14.78 7.54 8.92
CA LEU A 351 -15.14 6.15 9.15
C LEU A 351 -16.57 6.11 9.62
N ALA A 352 -17.45 5.47 8.85
CA ALA A 352 -18.83 5.27 9.24
C ALA A 352 -19.05 3.81 9.68
N VAL A 353 -19.64 3.63 10.86
CA VAL A 353 -19.98 2.33 11.44
C VAL A 353 -21.49 2.21 11.54
N PHE A 354 -22.00 1.10 11.04
CA PHE A 354 -23.41 0.76 10.96
C PHE A 354 -23.67 -0.58 11.65
N THR A 355 -24.91 -0.80 12.06
CA THR A 355 -25.36 -2.11 12.55
C THR A 355 -25.61 -3.06 11.37
N SER A 356 -25.26 -4.34 11.50
CA SER A 356 -25.45 -5.36 10.44
C SER A 356 -26.90 -5.65 10.09
N ASP A 357 -27.87 -5.36 10.97
CA ASP A 357 -29.24 -5.83 10.74
C ASP A 357 -30.06 -4.81 9.93
N THR A 358 -29.91 -3.53 10.27
CA THR A 358 -30.74 -2.43 9.73
C THR A 358 -29.93 -1.37 9.00
N LEU A 359 -28.59 -1.46 9.00
CA LEU A 359 -27.70 -0.36 8.60
C LEU A 359 -27.98 0.95 9.35
N HIS A 360 -28.45 0.87 10.60
CA HIS A 360 -28.53 2.07 11.43
C HIS A 360 -27.13 2.59 11.75
N GLN A 361 -26.89 3.87 11.47
CA GLN A 361 -25.61 4.54 11.72
C GLN A 361 -25.36 4.64 13.22
N GLN A 362 -24.32 3.97 13.71
CA GLN A 362 -23.93 4.01 15.11
C GLN A 362 -22.96 5.15 15.37
N LEU A 363 -21.92 5.26 14.53
CA LEU A 363 -20.80 6.16 14.76
C LEU A 363 -20.23 6.66 13.44
N VAL A 364 -19.80 7.93 13.45
CA VAL A 364 -19.00 8.53 12.38
C VAL A 364 -17.78 9.16 13.01
N TYR A 365 -16.60 8.74 12.57
CA TYR A 365 -15.32 9.17 13.13
C TYR A 365 -14.47 9.86 12.05
N PRO A 366 -14.07 11.14 12.24
CA PRO A 366 -13.19 11.82 11.29
C PRO A 366 -11.75 11.31 11.42
N VAL A 367 -11.16 10.86 10.30
CA VAL A 367 -9.79 10.30 10.28
C VAL A 367 -8.75 11.34 9.89
N ALA A 368 -8.94 11.97 8.74
CA ALA A 368 -8.00 12.93 8.16
C ALA A 368 -8.73 13.88 7.22
N GLN A 369 -8.11 15.02 6.86
CA GLN A 369 -8.61 15.92 5.80
C GLN A 369 -8.40 15.35 4.38
N SER A 370 -8.53 14.05 4.23
CA SER A 370 -8.43 13.35 2.96
C SER A 370 -9.32 12.12 2.99
N SER A 371 -9.75 11.66 1.81
CA SER A 371 -10.70 10.55 1.68
C SER A 371 -10.10 9.22 2.17
N VAL A 372 -10.89 8.46 2.91
CA VAL A 372 -10.55 7.08 3.31
C VAL A 372 -10.83 6.14 2.14
N ILE A 373 -9.90 5.23 1.85
CA ILE A 373 -9.98 4.32 0.69
C ILE A 373 -10.14 2.88 1.16
N ARG A 374 -9.09 2.26 1.74
CA ARG A 374 -9.12 0.88 2.22
C ARG A 374 -9.23 0.79 3.72
N LEU A 375 -9.86 -0.29 4.16
CA LEU A 375 -10.07 -0.57 5.55
C LEU A 375 -9.75 -2.03 5.87
N ALA A 376 -9.27 -2.27 7.07
CA ALA A 376 -9.10 -3.63 7.57
C ALA A 376 -9.24 -3.65 9.10
N TRP A 377 -10.02 -4.59 9.62
CA TRP A 377 -10.14 -4.81 11.07
C TRP A 377 -9.53 -6.16 11.42
N HIS A 378 -8.51 -6.15 12.26
CA HIS A 378 -7.86 -7.38 12.70
C HIS A 378 -8.48 -7.93 13.99
N ALA A 379 -9.19 -9.05 13.88
CA ALA A 379 -9.96 -9.67 14.97
C ALA A 379 -9.17 -9.98 16.25
N ARG A 380 -7.93 -10.47 16.14
CA ARG A 380 -7.14 -10.88 17.32
C ARG A 380 -6.41 -9.73 18.01
N LEU A 381 -6.08 -8.69 17.25
CA LEU A 381 -5.40 -7.52 17.81
C LEU A 381 -6.42 -6.52 18.35
N ASP A 382 -7.66 -6.61 17.85
CA ASP A 382 -8.69 -5.60 17.95
C ASP A 382 -8.17 -4.21 17.53
N GLN A 383 -7.69 -4.11 16.29
CA GLN A 383 -7.15 -2.89 15.71
C GLN A 383 -7.79 -2.64 14.35
N VAL A 384 -8.11 -1.37 14.07
CA VAL A 384 -8.72 -0.93 12.81
C VAL A 384 -7.71 -0.12 12.03
N PHE A 385 -7.52 -0.47 10.77
CA PHE A 385 -6.59 0.17 9.87
C PHE A 385 -7.38 0.90 8.80
N ALA A 386 -7.06 2.18 8.59
CA ALA A 386 -7.68 3.00 7.56
C ALA A 386 -6.63 3.67 6.69
N SER A 387 -6.67 3.38 5.40
CA SER A 387 -5.81 3.99 4.40
C SER A 387 -6.44 5.27 3.85
N THR A 388 -5.62 6.27 3.61
CA THR A 388 -6.07 7.59 3.14
C THR A 388 -5.50 7.93 1.78
N ARG A 389 -6.15 8.88 1.11
CA ARG A 389 -5.66 9.47 -0.14
C ARG A 389 -4.34 10.23 0.02
N ASP A 390 -4.03 10.74 1.22
CA ASP A 390 -2.78 11.47 1.53
C ASP A 390 -1.53 10.56 1.60
N GLY A 391 -1.65 9.26 1.34
CA GLY A 391 -0.51 8.34 1.44
C GLY A 391 -0.19 7.88 2.86
N SER A 392 -1.13 8.05 3.78
CA SER A 392 -0.98 7.59 5.16
C SER A 392 -1.93 6.46 5.50
N VAL A 393 -1.45 5.53 6.33
CA VAL A 393 -2.27 4.47 6.94
C VAL A 393 -2.42 4.80 8.41
N HIS A 394 -3.65 5.05 8.84
CA HIS A 394 -4.00 5.26 10.23
C HIS A 394 -4.31 3.92 10.89
N VAL A 395 -3.69 3.66 12.03
CA VAL A 395 -3.94 2.48 12.85
C VAL A 395 -4.60 2.93 14.13
N PHE A 396 -5.85 2.53 14.31
CA PHE A 396 -6.64 2.76 15.50
C PHE A 396 -6.55 1.55 16.43
N TYR A 397 -6.32 1.84 17.70
CA TYR A 397 -6.19 0.84 18.74
C TYR A 397 -6.66 1.44 20.06
N ASP A 398 -7.01 0.56 21.00
CA ASP A 398 -7.19 0.90 22.39
C ASP A 398 -5.99 0.45 23.23
N GLU A 399 -5.65 1.21 24.27
CA GLU A 399 -4.52 0.87 25.12
C GLU A 399 -4.76 -0.38 25.97
N HIS A 400 -6.03 -0.61 26.36
CA HIS A 400 -6.38 -1.70 27.27
C HIS A 400 -7.01 -2.89 26.56
N ALA A 401 -7.87 -2.66 25.56
CA ALA A 401 -8.51 -3.75 24.81
C ALA A 401 -7.61 -4.34 23.72
N SER A 402 -6.87 -3.50 22.99
CA SER A 402 -6.04 -3.99 21.88
C SER A 402 -4.74 -4.61 22.37
N GLN A 403 -4.30 -5.66 21.68
CA GLN A 403 -3.10 -6.41 22.03
C GLN A 403 -2.11 -6.40 20.86
N LEU A 404 -0.81 -6.46 21.15
CA LEU A 404 0.28 -6.59 20.17
C LEU A 404 0.18 -5.55 19.03
N GLY A 405 0.70 -5.87 17.85
CA GLY A 405 0.63 -5.00 16.67
C GLY A 405 1.19 -3.62 16.97
N ALA A 406 0.40 -2.58 16.71
CA ALA A 406 0.83 -1.19 16.85
C ALA A 406 1.40 -0.85 18.24
N LEU A 407 0.89 -1.44 19.33
CA LEU A 407 1.37 -1.19 20.70
C LEU A 407 2.86 -1.52 20.89
N LEU A 408 3.38 -2.50 20.13
CA LEU A 408 4.81 -2.88 20.18
C LEU A 408 5.72 -1.76 19.69
N SER A 409 5.24 -0.96 18.73
CA SER A 409 6.02 0.13 18.12
C SER A 409 5.99 1.42 18.94
N VAL A 410 4.90 1.70 19.64
CA VAL A 410 4.70 2.97 20.39
C VAL A 410 5.75 3.17 21.49
N ASN A 411 5.99 2.12 22.28
CA ASN A 411 6.87 2.21 23.44
C ASN A 411 8.35 1.94 23.10
N LYS A 412 8.64 1.51 21.87
CA LYS A 412 9.99 1.13 21.46
C LYS A 412 10.74 2.36 20.96
N ARG A 413 11.65 2.88 21.79
CA ARG A 413 12.50 4.01 21.41
C ARG A 413 13.32 3.69 20.17
N ALA A 414 13.30 4.59 19.18
CA ALA A 414 14.16 4.49 18.02
C ALA A 414 15.63 4.57 18.46
N ARG A 415 16.44 3.61 17.98
CA ARG A 415 17.89 3.69 18.17
C ARG A 415 18.43 4.86 17.36
N THR A 416 18.87 5.91 18.04
CA THR A 416 19.68 6.97 17.41
C THR A 416 20.96 6.32 16.91
N ARG A 417 21.20 6.34 15.60
CA ARG A 417 22.52 5.99 15.06
C ARG A 417 23.44 7.14 15.41
N THR A 418 24.00 7.14 16.62
CA THR A 418 25.19 7.92 16.89
C THR A 418 26.30 7.26 16.07
N ASN A 419 26.69 7.88 14.96
CA ASN A 419 28.03 7.63 14.46
C ASN A 419 28.97 8.05 15.60
N PRO A 420 29.81 7.17 16.15
CA PRO A 420 30.71 7.53 17.26
C PRO A 420 31.71 8.65 16.91
N PHE A 421 31.74 9.06 15.64
CA PHE A 421 32.62 10.06 15.06
C PHE A 421 31.91 11.36 14.65
N ALA A 422 30.59 11.48 14.81
CA ALA A 422 29.83 12.63 14.29
C ALA A 422 29.31 13.60 15.36
N ASP A 423 29.52 13.30 16.65
CA ASP A 423 28.92 14.05 17.76
C ASP A 423 29.93 14.94 18.53
N ASP A 424 31.15 15.07 18.01
CA ASP A 424 32.13 16.03 18.55
C ASP A 424 32.23 17.23 17.60
N GLY A 425 31.44 18.27 17.88
CA GLY A 425 31.36 19.52 17.12
C GLY A 425 32.63 20.39 17.20
N SER A 426 33.81 19.79 17.34
CA SER A 426 35.07 20.48 17.56
C SER A 426 36.25 20.02 16.70
N GLN A 427 36.08 19.07 15.76
CA GLN A 427 37.15 18.75 14.81
C GLN A 427 36.63 18.66 13.38
N THR A 428 36.91 19.72 12.62
CA THR A 428 37.12 19.64 11.17
C THR A 428 38.08 18.48 10.90
N ASP A 429 37.68 17.54 10.04
CA ASP A 429 38.56 16.47 9.53
C ASP A 429 39.91 17.09 9.13
N PRO A 430 41.03 16.79 9.80
CA PRO A 430 42.34 17.37 9.48
C PRO A 430 42.84 16.96 8.07
N TYR A 431 42.13 16.04 7.43
CA TYR A 431 42.45 15.44 6.14
C TYR A 431 41.48 15.80 5.01
N ALA A 432 40.48 16.65 5.27
CA ALA A 432 39.54 17.08 4.22
C ALA A 432 40.22 17.88 3.09
N ASP A 433 41.37 18.50 3.37
CA ASP A 433 42.09 19.37 2.43
C ASP A 433 43.45 18.79 1.97
N VAL A 434 43.74 17.52 2.20
CA VAL A 434 45.04 16.95 1.76
C VAL A 434 44.90 16.45 0.32
N PRO A 435 45.55 17.08 -0.68
CA PRO A 435 45.52 16.59 -2.05
C PRO A 435 46.16 15.19 -2.08
N ILE A 436 45.54 14.28 -2.83
CA ILE A 436 46.03 12.90 -3.00
C ILE A 436 47.36 12.97 -3.76
N ILE A 437 48.47 12.91 -3.01
CA ILE A 437 49.82 12.80 -3.57
C ILE A 437 50.06 11.33 -3.91
N ILE A 438 50.29 11.05 -5.19
CA ILE A 438 50.70 9.73 -5.67
C ILE A 438 52.18 9.56 -5.32
N PRO A 439 52.59 8.59 -4.48
CA PRO A 439 53.99 8.48 -4.06
C PRO A 439 54.86 7.98 -5.22
N GLU A 440 55.79 8.83 -5.65
CA GLU A 440 56.97 8.46 -6.44
C GLU A 440 58.04 7.89 -5.49
N GLU A 441 58.65 6.78 -5.89
CA GLU A 441 59.65 6.03 -5.11
C GLU A 441 60.82 6.91 -4.67
N THR A 442 61.10 6.96 -3.36
CA THR A 442 62.47 7.17 -2.87
C THR A 442 62.63 6.52 -1.50
N ASP A 443 63.59 5.60 -1.45
CA ASP A 443 64.09 4.91 -0.27
C ASP A 443 64.68 5.91 0.74
N HIS A 444 64.31 5.81 2.03
CA HIS A 444 65.21 6.04 3.16
C HIS A 444 64.59 5.59 4.48
N ASP A 445 65.36 4.78 5.20
CA ASP A 445 65.06 4.14 6.48
C ASP A 445 65.11 5.09 7.70
N ASP A 446 64.43 4.62 8.76
CA ASP A 446 64.59 4.92 10.18
C ASP A 446 64.16 6.30 10.72
N TRP A 447 62.93 6.38 11.30
CA TRP A 447 62.74 6.76 12.71
C TRP A 447 61.28 6.56 13.22
N LEU A 448 61.13 5.64 14.19
CA LEU A 448 60.11 5.53 15.27
C LEU A 448 58.71 6.16 15.09
N ASP A 449 57.66 5.31 14.96
CA ASP A 449 56.34 5.57 15.56
C ASP A 449 55.51 4.28 15.81
N PRO A 450 54.60 4.28 16.82
CA PRO A 450 54.10 3.09 17.49
C PRO A 450 52.86 2.48 16.83
N VAL A 451 52.78 1.15 16.86
CA VAL A 451 51.62 0.32 16.48
C VAL A 451 51.25 0.43 15.00
N TYR A 452 52.15 -0.08 14.15
CA TYR A 452 51.77 -0.67 12.87
C TYR A 452 50.73 -1.78 13.12
N LYS A 453 49.44 -1.44 13.04
CA LYS A 453 48.40 -2.45 12.78
C LYS A 453 48.68 -2.99 11.39
N LYS A 454 49.40 -4.12 11.33
CA LYS A 454 49.50 -4.91 10.10
C LYS A 454 48.08 -5.03 9.52
N PRO A 455 47.84 -4.66 8.25
CA PRO A 455 46.58 -5.01 7.61
C PRO A 455 46.45 -6.52 7.77
N GLN A 456 45.43 -6.96 8.50
CA GLN A 456 45.12 -8.37 8.66
C GLN A 456 44.61 -8.86 7.32
N PHE A 457 45.53 -9.12 6.39
CA PHE A 457 45.23 -9.99 5.27
C PHE A 457 44.78 -11.32 5.86
N PRO A 458 43.59 -11.84 5.51
CA PRO A 458 43.18 -13.14 5.97
C PRO A 458 44.25 -14.16 5.53
N ARG A 459 44.87 -14.81 6.51
CA ARG A 459 45.96 -15.80 6.34
C ARG A 459 45.54 -17.04 5.51
N ASN A 460 44.28 -17.11 5.10
CA ASN A 460 43.72 -18.17 4.26
C ASN A 460 43.56 -17.67 2.82
N PRO A 461 44.29 -18.24 1.84
CA PRO A 461 44.21 -17.85 0.43
C PRO A 461 42.83 -18.11 -0.21
N LYS A 462 41.92 -18.80 0.50
CA LYS A 462 40.53 -19.04 0.07
C LYS A 462 39.56 -17.89 0.39
N ASN A 463 39.91 -16.99 1.31
CA ASN A 463 39.04 -15.88 1.75
C ASN A 463 39.41 -14.53 1.13
N ALA A 464 40.50 -14.45 0.38
CA ALA A 464 40.83 -13.27 -0.42
C ALA A 464 40.08 -13.33 -1.76
N ARG A 465 38.90 -12.71 -1.82
CA ARG A 465 38.20 -12.49 -3.10
C ARG A 465 38.89 -11.36 -3.86
N VAL A 466 40.00 -11.70 -4.51
CA VAL A 466 40.61 -10.83 -5.54
C VAL A 466 39.72 -10.92 -6.78
N PRO A 467 39.38 -9.79 -7.44
CA PRO A 467 38.70 -9.85 -8.73
C PRO A 467 39.54 -10.67 -9.71
N GLU A 468 38.93 -11.69 -10.32
CA GLU A 468 39.64 -12.62 -11.20
C GLU A 468 40.13 -11.91 -12.46
N ARG A 469 41.36 -12.24 -12.87
CA ARG A 469 41.98 -11.64 -14.05
C ARG A 469 41.29 -12.13 -15.32
N PRO A 470 41.20 -11.31 -16.38
CA PRO A 470 40.72 -11.74 -17.69
C PRO A 470 41.48 -12.98 -18.19
N LEU A 471 40.75 -13.91 -18.81
CA LEU A 471 41.28 -15.20 -19.23
C LEU A 471 42.04 -15.06 -20.56
N GLU A 472 43.36 -15.23 -20.52
CA GLU A 472 44.20 -15.28 -21.72
C GLU A 472 44.21 -16.70 -22.30
N GLY A 473 43.88 -16.84 -23.59
CA GLY A 473 43.93 -18.12 -24.33
C GLY A 473 42.58 -18.82 -24.54
N ARG A 474 42.62 -20.13 -24.78
CA ARG A 474 41.45 -20.93 -25.18
C ARG A 474 40.48 -21.12 -23.99
N GLY A 475 39.23 -20.70 -24.15
CA GLY A 475 38.22 -20.74 -23.08
C GLY A 475 37.96 -22.14 -22.50
N LYS A 476 37.75 -22.22 -21.18
CA LYS A 476 37.37 -23.45 -20.45
C LYS A 476 36.41 -23.08 -19.31
N GLY A 477 35.49 -23.99 -18.96
CA GLY A 477 34.59 -23.83 -17.81
C GLY A 477 33.49 -22.77 -17.99
N GLY A 478 32.93 -22.64 -19.20
CA GLY A 478 31.85 -21.67 -19.49
C GLY A 478 32.32 -20.23 -19.71
N ARG A 479 33.64 -19.98 -19.66
CA ARG A 479 34.24 -18.68 -19.96
C ARG A 479 34.88 -18.67 -21.36
N ILE A 480 34.59 -17.63 -22.12
CA ILE A 480 35.14 -17.39 -23.45
C ILE A 480 36.46 -16.63 -23.27
N GLY A 481 37.58 -17.29 -23.55
CA GLY A 481 38.89 -16.63 -23.60
C GLY A 481 39.14 -15.98 -24.96
N ARG A 482 40.05 -15.00 -25.03
CA ARG A 482 40.50 -14.42 -26.31
C ARG A 482 41.22 -15.49 -27.13
N SER A 483 40.52 -16.02 -28.13
CA SER A 483 40.99 -17.11 -28.99
C SER A 483 41.75 -16.57 -30.22
N ALA A 484 42.72 -17.36 -30.71
CA ALA A 484 43.47 -17.11 -31.95
C ALA A 484 42.62 -17.14 -33.24
N LEU A 485 41.30 -17.41 -33.14
CA LEU A 485 40.37 -17.41 -34.28
C LEU A 485 39.70 -16.04 -34.52
N GLN A 486 40.06 -14.99 -33.78
CA GLN A 486 39.57 -13.63 -34.08
C GLN A 486 39.82 -13.18 -35.53
N PRO A 487 40.95 -13.50 -36.19
CA PRO A 487 41.15 -13.16 -37.60
C PRO A 487 40.16 -13.90 -38.51
N LEU A 488 39.92 -15.18 -38.26
CA LEU A 488 38.97 -16.03 -39.00
C LEU A 488 37.52 -15.56 -38.85
N MET A 489 37.16 -15.04 -37.67
CA MET A 489 35.82 -14.47 -37.44
C MET A 489 35.63 -13.15 -38.18
N LYS A 490 36.71 -12.38 -38.40
CA LYS A 490 36.67 -11.15 -39.19
C LYS A 490 36.39 -11.45 -40.67
N ASP A 491 37.05 -12.47 -41.23
CA ASP A 491 36.80 -12.92 -42.61
C ASP A 491 35.37 -13.50 -42.79
N LEU A 492 34.84 -14.18 -41.78
CA LEU A 492 33.46 -14.69 -41.81
C LEU A 492 32.41 -13.58 -41.78
N VAL A 493 32.68 -12.49 -41.06
CA VAL A 493 31.79 -11.30 -41.00
C VAL A 493 31.79 -10.53 -42.31
N GLU A 494 32.89 -10.51 -43.06
CA GLU A 494 32.93 -9.88 -44.40
C GLU A 494 32.09 -10.62 -45.45
N SER A 495 31.77 -11.90 -45.23
CA SER A 495 30.98 -12.72 -46.17
C SER A 495 29.46 -12.71 -45.95
N ASP A 496 28.96 -11.96 -44.96
CA ASP A 496 27.56 -12.04 -44.53
C ASP A 496 26.65 -11.16 -45.39
N LEU A 497 26.02 -11.76 -46.40
CA LEU A 497 24.92 -11.18 -47.21
C LEU A 497 23.69 -10.74 -46.38
N ARG A 498 23.71 -10.93 -45.05
CA ARG A 498 22.61 -10.58 -44.13
C ARG A 498 22.36 -9.08 -44.00
N SER A 499 23.31 -8.22 -44.35
CA SER A 499 23.14 -6.76 -44.27
C SER A 499 22.65 -6.11 -45.57
N GLU A 500 22.57 -6.84 -46.68
CA GLU A 500 22.02 -6.29 -47.92
C GLU A 500 20.48 -6.39 -47.92
N ASP A 501 19.81 -5.25 -48.09
CA ASP A 501 18.36 -5.19 -48.22
C ASP A 501 17.94 -5.86 -49.54
N PRO A 502 17.02 -6.86 -49.53
CA PRO A 502 16.64 -7.62 -50.72
C PRO A 502 16.14 -6.75 -51.88
N ARG A 503 15.58 -5.57 -51.59
CA ARG A 503 15.11 -4.65 -52.61
C ARG A 503 16.26 -4.00 -53.38
N GLU A 504 17.30 -3.57 -52.67
CA GLU A 504 18.47 -2.95 -53.27
C GLU A 504 19.25 -3.98 -54.12
N ALA A 505 19.37 -5.22 -53.60
CA ALA A 505 20.00 -6.31 -54.31
C ALA A 505 19.30 -6.62 -55.65
N LEU A 506 17.97 -6.64 -55.70
CA LEU A 506 17.22 -6.88 -56.94
C LEU A 506 17.34 -5.71 -57.94
N LEU A 507 17.35 -4.47 -57.46
CA LEU A 507 17.41 -3.29 -58.31
C LEU A 507 18.76 -3.19 -59.03
N LYS A 508 19.87 -3.60 -58.38
CA LYS A 508 21.22 -3.69 -58.98
C LYS A 508 21.26 -4.56 -60.26
N TYR A 509 20.37 -5.55 -60.39
CA TYR A 509 20.33 -6.47 -61.53
C TYR A 509 19.21 -6.16 -62.54
N ALA A 510 18.30 -5.22 -62.25
CA ALA A 510 17.19 -4.88 -63.12
C ALA A 510 17.66 -4.34 -64.48
N ASP A 511 18.63 -3.43 -64.49
CA ASP A 511 19.17 -2.84 -65.74
C ASP A 511 19.95 -3.87 -66.57
N LYS A 512 20.60 -4.84 -65.90
CA LYS A 512 21.33 -5.93 -66.57
C LYS A 512 20.35 -6.92 -67.21
N ALA A 513 19.27 -7.26 -66.50
CA ALA A 513 18.22 -8.15 -67.01
C ALA A 513 17.48 -7.55 -68.22
N GLN A 514 17.31 -6.21 -68.27
CA GLN A 514 16.75 -5.53 -69.44
C GLN A 514 17.70 -5.50 -70.63
N LYS A 515 19.01 -5.34 -70.40
CA LYS A 515 20.01 -5.23 -71.48
C LYS A 515 20.40 -6.57 -72.09
N ASP A 516 20.39 -7.66 -71.32
CA ASP A 516 20.75 -9.01 -71.79
C ASP A 516 19.77 -10.07 -71.26
N PRO A 517 18.56 -10.18 -71.85
CA PRO A 517 17.51 -11.10 -71.42
C PRO A 517 17.78 -12.55 -71.88
N ARG A 518 18.96 -13.09 -71.55
CA ARG A 518 19.40 -14.42 -72.01
C ARG A 518 18.50 -15.57 -71.54
N TRP A 519 17.84 -15.42 -70.40
CA TRP A 519 16.98 -16.45 -69.80
C TRP A 519 15.48 -16.20 -69.94
N THR A 520 15.07 -14.98 -70.31
CA THR A 520 13.66 -14.59 -70.48
C THR A 520 13.24 -14.50 -71.96
N ALA A 521 14.19 -14.48 -72.90
CA ALA A 521 13.91 -14.42 -74.34
C ALA A 521 13.14 -15.63 -74.90
N ALA A 522 13.00 -16.73 -74.16
CA ALA A 522 12.23 -17.91 -74.60
C ALA A 522 10.71 -17.81 -74.33
N TYR A 523 10.27 -16.80 -73.57
CA TYR A 523 8.87 -16.65 -73.12
C TYR A 523 8.20 -15.34 -73.58
N ILE A 524 8.84 -14.62 -74.51
CA ILE A 524 8.26 -13.51 -75.28
C ILE A 524 8.20 -13.96 -76.73
#